data_AF-A0AAV1ZRX6-F1
#
_entry.id   AF-A0AAV1ZRX6-F1
#
_cell.length_a   1.000
_cell.length_b   1.000
_cell.length_c   1.000
_cell.angle_alpha   90.00
_cell.angle_beta   90.00
_cell.angle_gamma   90.00
#
_symmetry.space_group_name_H-M   'P 1'
#
loop_
_entity.id
_entity.type
_entity.pdbx_description
1 polymer ?
#
loop_
_entity_poly.entity_id
_entity_poly.type
_entity_poly.pdbx_seq_one_letter_code
_entity_poly.pdbx_strand_id
1 'polypeptide(L)'
;MQRLSEIYIGTEIYSELKTTETICFFCREMTFFVPVFIIVCVLRNGLFVNSDPSSKPYYTAAVFEHNRFGSMNDTADDIIQTNLEFYRKAAEVAKSKEVDIIVFPEYGIVYNTGNRTKVKQFLESIPDPALSFSNPCDKPRTFSKNSILHTLSCIAKNNSLYIVANMGDIQNCKEEHECPEDGVYHYNTNVVFDRNGKLILKYHKEHLCYEFDMNLPKEQQVPVFKTDFGNFATYTSFDIQFKRMSEVAQWPDIDGIMLPSMWVDVAPQFNSIQIYQSWALGNNCTLIGTNIQIPGYFAVGSGIFHHRKGALTYSYNPDGISKLVIARVPKRGFNIPANPKTIAITRHHSWDWDKNGHHMKIECSRQLLNDTEDIHNEYRCVEEDTSNYTFIKLTDRSAHLEVCSNGMCCSLDYTAQKLLETFLFGCLQWNCGYVQ
;
A
#
# COMPACT_ATOMS: atom_id res chain seq x y z
N MET A 1 2.38 35.95 20.45
CA MET A 1 3.64 36.16 21.20
C MET A 1 4.17 34.77 21.60
N GLN A 2 5.36 34.41 21.08
CA GLN A 2 6.24 33.26 21.40
C GLN A 2 5.60 31.84 21.32
N ARG A 3 5.78 30.99 20.29
CA ARG A 3 6.98 30.32 19.75
C ARG A 3 8.00 29.91 20.82
N LEU A 4 8.18 28.58 20.99
CA LEU A 4 9.39 27.83 21.40
C LEU A 4 8.99 26.34 21.34
N SER A 5 9.33 25.58 20.30
CA SER A 5 10.63 24.97 19.93
C SER A 5 10.77 23.53 20.45
N GLU A 6 10.86 22.62 19.49
CA GLU A 6 11.24 21.21 19.60
C GLU A 6 12.58 21.05 20.31
N ILE A 7 12.72 20.00 21.13
CA ILE A 7 14.01 19.54 21.66
C ILE A 7 14.21 18.10 21.17
N TYR A 8 15.03 17.96 20.13
CA TYR A 8 15.68 16.72 19.72
C TYR A 8 16.95 16.55 20.57
N ILE A 9 17.13 15.39 21.19
CA ILE A 9 18.42 14.98 21.77
C ILE A 9 18.92 13.80 20.94
N GLY A 10 19.78 14.10 19.97
CA GLY A 10 20.58 13.13 19.24
C GLY A 10 22.03 13.58 19.30
N THR A 11 22.85 12.89 20.08
CA THR A 11 24.30 13.06 20.13
C THR A 11 24.92 12.34 18.94
N GLU A 12 25.32 13.07 17.90
CA GLU A 12 26.21 12.58 16.85
C GLU A 12 27.63 13.13 17.08
N ILE A 13 28.58 12.21 17.23
CA ILE A 13 30.01 12.48 17.26
C ILE A 13 30.50 12.48 15.80
N TYR A 14 30.78 13.66 15.25
CA TYR A 14 31.46 13.80 13.96
C TYR A 14 32.97 13.65 14.16
N SER A 15 33.59 12.71 13.45
CA SER A 15 35.04 12.69 13.23
C SER A 15 35.34 13.25 11.85
N GLU A 16 36.04 14.38 11.81
CA GLU A 16 36.52 15.01 10.58
C GLU A 16 37.68 14.21 9.98
N LEU A 17 37.47 13.63 8.79
CA LEU A 17 38.53 13.14 7.93
C LEU A 17 38.93 14.26 6.95
N LYS A 18 40.02 14.97 7.29
CA LYS A 18 40.72 15.87 6.37
C LYS A 18 41.36 15.05 5.25
N THR A 19 40.93 15.27 4.01
CA THR A 19 41.63 14.81 2.81
C THR A 19 42.46 15.95 2.25
N THR A 20 43.79 15.78 2.26
CA THR A 20 44.76 16.66 1.60
C THR A 20 44.92 16.25 0.15
N GLU A 21 44.48 17.11 -0.78
CA GLU A 21 44.82 17.00 -2.20
C GLU A 21 46.28 17.39 -2.43
N THR A 22 47.07 16.47 -2.99
CA THR A 22 48.42 16.75 -3.48
C THR A 22 48.33 16.90 -5.00
N ILE A 23 48.41 18.14 -5.47
CA ILE A 23 48.48 18.47 -6.90
C ILE A 23 49.88 18.13 -7.41
N CYS A 24 49.99 17.11 -8.25
CA CYS A 24 51.23 16.71 -8.91
C CYS A 24 51.46 17.58 -10.14
N PHE A 25 52.47 18.45 -10.08
CA PHE A 25 52.96 19.28 -11.18
C PHE A 25 53.83 18.42 -12.11
N PHE A 26 53.31 17.92 -13.23
CA PHE A 26 54.14 17.49 -14.37
C PHE A 26 53.30 17.48 -15.65
N CYS A 27 53.44 18.53 -16.47
CA CYS A 27 53.50 18.48 -17.94
C CYS A 27 53.39 19.90 -18.48
N ARG A 28 54.54 20.52 -18.68
CA ARG A 28 54.73 21.65 -19.58
C ARG A 28 55.40 21.09 -20.83
N GLU A 29 55.03 21.60 -21.99
CA GLU A 29 55.52 21.24 -23.34
C GLU A 29 54.77 20.09 -24.04
N MET A 30 53.66 20.41 -24.73
CA MET A 30 53.47 20.05 -26.14
C MET A 30 52.14 20.62 -26.66
N THR A 31 52.29 21.70 -27.42
CA THR A 31 51.31 22.26 -28.35
C THR A 31 50.96 21.26 -29.45
N PHE A 32 49.72 21.36 -29.96
CA PHE A 32 49.07 20.54 -31.00
C PHE A 32 48.52 19.18 -30.53
N PHE A 33 47.19 19.12 -30.32
CA PHE A 33 46.25 17.97 -30.47
C PHE A 33 44.97 18.11 -29.60
N VAL A 34 44.48 19.33 -29.38
CA VAL A 34 43.33 19.61 -28.51
C VAL A 34 41.94 19.21 -29.07
N PRO A 35 41.65 19.14 -30.40
CA PRO A 35 40.28 18.80 -30.82
C PRO A 35 39.95 17.31 -30.77
N VAL A 36 40.95 16.41 -30.79
CA VAL A 36 40.71 14.96 -30.86
C VAL A 36 40.49 14.34 -29.47
N PHE A 37 41.16 14.87 -28.44
CA PHE A 37 41.01 14.35 -27.07
C PHE A 37 39.66 14.73 -26.43
N ILE A 38 39.08 15.89 -26.77
CA ILE A 38 37.77 16.29 -26.25
C ILE A 38 36.66 15.41 -26.87
N ILE A 39 36.76 15.05 -28.15
CA ILE A 39 35.81 14.14 -28.80
C ILE A 39 35.92 12.73 -28.22
N VAL A 40 37.13 12.24 -27.93
CA VAL A 40 37.31 10.91 -27.30
C VAL A 40 36.86 10.91 -25.83
N CYS A 41 37.04 12.00 -25.07
CA CYS A 41 36.50 12.09 -23.70
C CYS A 41 34.97 12.24 -23.66
N VAL A 42 34.36 12.95 -24.62
CA VAL A 42 32.89 13.06 -24.72
C VAL A 42 32.27 11.76 -25.25
N LEU A 43 32.94 11.03 -26.15
CA LEU A 43 32.47 9.72 -26.62
C LEU A 43 32.74 8.58 -25.62
N ARG A 44 33.73 8.70 -24.73
CA ARG A 44 34.04 7.69 -23.70
C ARG A 44 33.29 7.90 -22.39
N ASN A 45 32.88 9.14 -22.08
CA ASN A 45 32.01 9.46 -20.94
C ASN A 45 30.52 9.65 -21.33
N GLY A 46 30.19 9.57 -22.62
CA GLY A 46 28.83 9.61 -23.15
C GLY A 46 28.10 8.26 -23.12
N LEU A 47 28.67 7.24 -22.48
CA LEU A 47 27.90 6.08 -22.05
C LEU A 47 27.04 6.53 -20.89
N PHE A 48 25.77 6.83 -21.17
CA PHE A 48 24.72 6.67 -20.17
C PHE A 48 24.87 5.24 -19.65
N VAL A 49 25.57 5.09 -18.52
CA VAL A 49 25.50 3.86 -17.74
C VAL A 49 24.06 3.83 -17.25
N ASN A 50 23.18 3.20 -18.03
CA ASN A 50 21.95 2.65 -17.50
C ASN A 50 22.41 1.64 -16.46
N SER A 51 22.56 2.11 -15.22
CA SER A 51 22.78 1.23 -14.07
C SER A 51 21.63 0.24 -14.11
N ASP A 52 21.94 -1.05 -14.24
CA ASP A 52 20.97 -2.13 -14.15
C ASP A 52 20.05 -1.85 -12.94
N PRO A 53 18.71 -1.80 -13.08
CA PRO A 53 17.80 -1.62 -11.93
C PRO A 53 18.10 -2.56 -10.76
N SER A 54 18.64 -3.76 -11.06
CA SER A 54 19.07 -4.72 -10.05
C SER A 54 20.21 -4.18 -9.17
N SER A 55 21.07 -3.31 -9.72
CA SER A 55 22.26 -2.75 -9.06
C SER A 55 21.97 -1.59 -8.09
N LYS A 56 20.78 -0.97 -8.17
CA LYS A 56 20.41 0.11 -7.25
C LYS A 56 20.22 -0.45 -5.82
N PRO A 57 20.67 0.25 -4.76
CA PRO A 57 20.51 -0.20 -3.37
C PRO A 57 19.08 -0.01 -2.81
N TYR A 58 18.16 0.50 -3.63
CA TYR A 58 16.76 0.73 -3.30
C TYR A 58 15.90 0.57 -4.57
N TYR A 59 14.59 0.49 -4.38
CA TYR A 59 13.58 0.72 -5.42
C TYR A 59 12.63 1.83 -4.96
N THR A 60 11.98 2.53 -5.89
CA THR A 60 10.98 3.54 -5.55
C THR A 60 9.60 2.92 -5.62
N ALA A 61 8.85 2.94 -4.52
CA ALA A 61 7.48 2.44 -4.49
C ALA A 61 6.47 3.58 -4.32
N ALA A 62 5.26 3.35 -4.82
CA ALA A 62 4.12 4.21 -4.60
C ALA A 62 2.88 3.42 -4.19
N VAL A 63 2.06 4.01 -3.32
CA VAL A 63 0.69 3.57 -3.04
C VAL A 63 -0.28 4.66 -3.45
N PHE A 64 -1.41 4.28 -4.03
CA PHE A 64 -2.45 5.22 -4.43
C PHE A 64 -3.68 5.11 -3.51
N GLU A 65 -3.72 5.97 -2.51
CA GLU A 65 -4.87 6.13 -1.63
C GLU A 65 -6.01 6.77 -2.45
N HIS A 66 -7.00 5.98 -2.86
CA HIS A 66 -7.98 6.42 -3.86
C HIS A 66 -9.35 6.72 -3.26
N ASN A 67 -9.85 7.95 -3.40
CA ASN A 67 -11.28 8.22 -3.24
C ASN A 67 -11.99 7.75 -4.52
N ARG A 68 -12.64 6.58 -4.46
CA ARG A 68 -13.40 6.01 -5.59
C ARG A 68 -14.56 6.93 -5.94
N PHE A 69 -14.67 7.28 -7.21
CA PHE A 69 -15.76 8.07 -7.75
C PHE A 69 -16.84 7.19 -8.36
N GLY A 70 -18.09 7.63 -8.21
CA GLY A 70 -19.26 6.93 -8.72
C GLY A 70 -20.22 6.48 -7.62
N SER A 71 -21.50 6.49 -7.95
CA SER A 71 -22.61 6.10 -7.09
C SER A 71 -23.32 4.87 -7.66
N MET A 72 -24.16 4.21 -6.87
CA MET A 72 -24.99 3.09 -7.36
C MET A 72 -26.01 3.49 -8.46
N ASN A 73 -26.18 4.79 -8.73
CA ASN A 73 -27.04 5.28 -9.80
C ASN A 73 -26.30 5.41 -11.14
N ASP A 74 -24.97 5.38 -11.14
CA ASP A 74 -24.16 5.46 -12.35
C ASP A 74 -24.03 4.08 -13.01
N THR A 75 -23.75 4.05 -14.32
CA THR A 75 -23.50 2.79 -15.01
C THR A 75 -22.16 2.20 -14.56
N ALA A 76 -22.01 0.87 -14.59
CA ALA A 76 -20.73 0.24 -14.25
C ALA A 76 -19.60 0.73 -15.15
N ASP A 77 -19.85 0.91 -16.45
CA ASP A 77 -18.87 1.43 -17.40
C ASP A 77 -18.39 2.84 -17.00
N ASP A 78 -19.30 3.74 -16.63
CA ASP A 78 -18.92 5.10 -16.21
C ASP A 78 -18.06 5.09 -14.94
N ILE A 79 -18.42 4.25 -13.96
CA ILE A 79 -17.66 4.08 -12.72
C ILE A 79 -16.27 3.52 -13.03
N ILE A 80 -16.19 2.46 -13.84
CA ILE A 80 -14.95 1.81 -14.24
C ILE A 80 -14.03 2.82 -14.94
N GLN A 81 -14.52 3.48 -15.99
CA GLN A 81 -13.70 4.40 -16.80
C GLN A 81 -13.27 5.62 -15.98
N THR A 82 -14.15 6.14 -15.11
CA THR A 82 -13.81 7.29 -14.27
C THR A 82 -12.66 6.96 -13.32
N ASN A 83 -12.72 5.81 -12.62
CA ASN A 83 -11.67 5.44 -11.66
C ASN A 83 -10.37 5.02 -12.37
N LEU A 84 -10.45 4.35 -13.52
CA LEU A 84 -9.28 4.03 -14.34
C LEU A 84 -8.54 5.30 -14.84
N GLU A 85 -9.26 6.39 -15.10
CA GLU A 85 -8.64 7.68 -15.46
C GLU A 85 -7.84 8.28 -14.30
N PHE A 86 -8.27 8.09 -13.04
CA PHE A 86 -7.46 8.44 -11.88
C PHE A 86 -6.20 7.56 -11.78
N TYR A 87 -6.32 6.27 -12.06
CA TYR A 87 -5.17 5.35 -12.04
C TYR A 87 -4.16 5.73 -13.12
N ARG A 88 -4.63 6.12 -14.31
CA ARG A 88 -3.77 6.63 -15.39
C ARG A 88 -3.01 7.87 -14.96
N LYS A 89 -3.69 8.86 -14.36
CA LYS A 89 -3.04 10.08 -13.83
C LYS A 89 -2.04 9.78 -12.73
N ALA A 90 -2.38 8.89 -11.79
CA ALA A 90 -1.49 8.47 -10.74
C ALA A 90 -0.22 7.82 -11.30
N ALA A 91 -0.35 6.96 -12.32
CA ALA A 91 0.77 6.32 -12.98
C ALA A 91 1.63 7.31 -13.79
N GLU A 92 1.03 8.29 -14.46
CA GLU A 92 1.76 9.36 -15.17
C GLU A 92 2.60 10.21 -14.18
N VAL A 93 2.02 10.58 -13.04
CA VAL A 93 2.75 11.26 -11.96
C VAL A 93 3.84 10.35 -11.39
N ALA A 94 3.53 9.08 -11.12
CA ALA A 94 4.48 8.10 -10.59
C ALA A 94 5.71 7.94 -11.52
N LYS A 95 5.49 7.86 -12.84
CA LYS A 95 6.56 7.84 -13.85
C LYS A 95 7.47 9.05 -13.73
N SER A 96 6.90 10.25 -13.57
CA SER A 96 7.68 11.49 -13.41
C SER A 96 8.53 11.55 -12.14
N LYS A 97 8.22 10.68 -11.16
CA LYS A 97 8.95 10.57 -9.88
C LYS A 97 9.84 9.31 -9.82
N GLU A 98 10.08 8.67 -10.98
CA GLU A 98 10.92 7.47 -11.09
C GLU A 98 10.46 6.32 -10.18
N VAL A 99 9.14 6.14 -10.06
CA VAL A 99 8.54 5.00 -9.37
C VAL A 99 8.82 3.72 -10.15
N ASP A 100 9.12 2.64 -9.44
CA ASP A 100 9.33 1.31 -10.01
C ASP A 100 8.06 0.45 -9.93
N ILE A 101 7.30 0.58 -8.83
CA ILE A 101 6.07 -0.16 -8.58
C ILE A 101 5.01 0.73 -7.94
N ILE A 102 3.76 0.63 -8.42
CA ILE A 102 2.59 1.28 -7.85
C ILE A 102 1.55 0.24 -7.41
N VAL A 103 0.99 0.42 -6.21
CA VAL A 103 -0.10 -0.42 -5.68
C VAL A 103 -1.38 0.39 -5.64
N PHE A 104 -2.45 -0.17 -6.20
CA PHE A 104 -3.80 0.37 -6.19
C PHE A 104 -4.70 -0.38 -5.19
N PRO A 105 -5.73 0.27 -4.61
CA PRO A 105 -6.50 -0.29 -3.50
C PRO A 105 -7.51 -1.33 -3.94
N GLU A 106 -7.89 -2.16 -2.97
CA GLU A 106 -9.00 -3.08 -3.10
C GLU A 106 -10.30 -2.31 -3.34
N TYR A 107 -11.16 -2.83 -4.22
CA TYR A 107 -12.43 -2.18 -4.57
C TYR A 107 -12.30 -0.72 -5.06
N GLY A 108 -11.11 -0.29 -5.50
CA GLY A 108 -10.92 1.04 -6.06
C GLY A 108 -11.56 1.25 -7.45
N ILE A 109 -11.91 0.16 -8.14
CA ILE A 109 -12.65 0.15 -9.42
C ILE A 109 -14.00 -0.54 -9.25
N VAL A 110 -14.01 -1.72 -8.62
CA VAL A 110 -15.20 -2.54 -8.43
C VAL A 110 -16.06 -1.95 -7.31
N TYR A 111 -17.35 -1.77 -7.58
CA TYR A 111 -18.32 -1.42 -6.54
C TYR A 111 -18.88 -2.69 -5.91
N ASN A 112 -18.54 -2.98 -4.65
CA ASN A 112 -19.17 -4.08 -3.90
C ASN A 112 -20.66 -3.77 -3.69
N THR A 113 -21.53 -4.63 -4.19
CA THR A 113 -22.99 -4.42 -4.13
C THR A 113 -23.70 -5.35 -3.15
N GLY A 114 -22.98 -6.33 -2.58
CA GLY A 114 -23.57 -7.44 -1.83
C GLY A 114 -24.54 -8.30 -2.66
N ASN A 115 -24.60 -8.09 -3.98
CA ASN A 115 -25.52 -8.76 -4.88
C ASN A 115 -24.76 -9.34 -6.08
N ARG A 116 -24.72 -10.67 -6.15
CA ARG A 116 -24.02 -11.41 -7.22
C ARG A 116 -24.43 -10.98 -8.63
N THR A 117 -25.70 -10.67 -8.87
CA THR A 117 -26.15 -10.25 -10.21
C THR A 117 -25.65 -8.85 -10.55
N LYS A 118 -25.67 -7.91 -9.59
CA LYS A 118 -25.24 -6.53 -9.82
C LYS A 118 -23.73 -6.37 -9.85
N VAL A 119 -22.95 -7.23 -9.19
CA VAL A 119 -21.49 -7.14 -9.25
C VAL A 119 -20.93 -7.60 -10.60
N LYS A 120 -21.63 -8.50 -11.33
CA LYS A 120 -21.19 -9.06 -12.63
C LYS A 120 -20.77 -8.03 -13.67
N GLN A 121 -21.41 -6.86 -13.70
CA GLN A 121 -21.06 -5.75 -14.61
C GLN A 121 -19.68 -5.13 -14.31
N PHE A 122 -19.08 -5.44 -13.16
CA PHE A 122 -17.72 -5.02 -12.78
C PHE A 122 -16.69 -6.14 -12.88
N LEU A 123 -17.10 -7.36 -13.26
CA LEU A 123 -16.22 -8.53 -13.31
C LEU A 123 -15.75 -8.80 -14.73
N GLU A 124 -14.51 -9.24 -14.86
CA GLU A 124 -13.92 -9.64 -16.12
C GLU A 124 -13.30 -11.03 -15.98
N SER A 125 -13.31 -11.84 -17.05
CA SER A 125 -12.62 -13.12 -17.00
C SER A 125 -11.11 -12.88 -17.14
N ILE A 126 -10.37 -13.16 -16.07
CA ILE A 126 -8.92 -12.94 -16.02
C ILE A 126 -8.20 -14.26 -16.37
N PRO A 127 -7.36 -14.28 -17.42
CA PRO A 127 -6.62 -15.49 -17.78
C PRO A 127 -5.60 -15.85 -16.70
N ASP A 128 -5.30 -17.15 -16.58
CA ASP A 128 -4.22 -17.62 -15.71
C ASP A 128 -2.85 -17.33 -16.38
N PRO A 129 -1.98 -16.50 -15.75
CA PRO A 129 -0.66 -16.19 -16.29
C PRO A 129 0.32 -17.38 -16.25
N ALA A 130 0.06 -18.41 -15.44
CA ALA A 130 0.86 -19.64 -15.41
C ALA A 130 0.54 -20.55 -16.61
N LEU A 131 -0.69 -20.51 -17.12
CA LEU A 131 -1.14 -21.33 -18.24
C LEU A 131 -0.98 -20.64 -19.60
N SER A 132 -1.08 -19.30 -19.64
CA SER A 132 -1.10 -18.57 -20.91
C SER A 132 -0.36 -17.24 -20.84
N PHE A 133 0.47 -16.98 -21.86
CA PHE A 133 1.09 -15.67 -22.02
C PHE A 133 0.01 -14.63 -22.40
N SER A 134 -0.18 -13.66 -21.51
CA SER A 134 -1.12 -12.57 -21.72
C SER A 134 -0.44 -11.21 -21.56
N ASN A 135 -0.41 -10.43 -22.63
CA ASN A 135 -0.20 -8.98 -22.59
C ASN A 135 -1.47 -8.33 -23.15
N PRO A 136 -2.43 -7.97 -22.27
CA PRO A 136 -3.71 -7.42 -22.71
C PRO A 136 -3.57 -6.17 -23.58
N CYS A 137 -2.62 -5.28 -23.27
CA CYS A 137 -2.41 -4.04 -24.02
C CYS A 137 -2.00 -4.27 -25.48
N ASP A 138 -1.29 -5.37 -25.77
CA ASP A 138 -0.86 -5.71 -27.14
C ASP A 138 -1.95 -6.42 -27.95
N LYS A 139 -3.06 -6.79 -27.31
CA LYS A 139 -4.14 -7.58 -27.92
C LYS A 139 -5.51 -6.91 -27.73
N PRO A 140 -5.71 -5.66 -28.19
CA PRO A 140 -6.94 -4.90 -27.94
C PRO A 140 -8.21 -5.57 -28.48
N ARG A 141 -8.10 -6.35 -29.58
CA ARG A 141 -9.25 -7.09 -30.13
C ARG A 141 -9.67 -8.26 -29.22
N THR A 142 -8.70 -9.00 -28.68
CA THR A 142 -8.94 -10.13 -27.78
C THR A 142 -9.53 -9.68 -26.45
N PHE A 143 -9.04 -8.56 -25.92
CA PHE A 143 -9.47 -8.00 -24.63
C PHE A 143 -10.49 -6.86 -24.78
N SER A 144 -11.21 -6.81 -25.90
CA SER A 144 -12.21 -5.75 -26.17
C SER A 144 -13.36 -5.72 -25.16
N LYS A 145 -13.64 -6.85 -24.50
CA LYS A 145 -14.63 -6.98 -23.41
C LYS A 145 -14.01 -6.92 -22.01
N ASN A 146 -12.68 -6.81 -21.92
CA ASN A 146 -11.92 -6.77 -20.68
C ASN A 146 -11.29 -5.38 -20.52
N SER A 147 -12.14 -4.36 -20.41
CA SER A 147 -11.72 -2.95 -20.39
C SER A 147 -10.79 -2.63 -19.21
N ILE A 148 -11.03 -3.21 -18.03
CA ILE A 148 -10.22 -3.03 -16.82
C ILE A 148 -8.85 -3.67 -17.03
N LEU A 149 -8.81 -4.96 -17.39
CA LEU A 149 -7.56 -5.70 -17.55
C LEU A 149 -6.68 -5.10 -18.66
N HIS A 150 -7.29 -4.74 -19.79
CA HIS A 150 -6.63 -4.06 -20.90
C HIS A 150 -6.05 -2.71 -20.47
N THR A 151 -6.85 -1.88 -19.79
CA THR A 151 -6.40 -0.54 -19.40
C THR A 151 -5.28 -0.59 -18.38
N LEU A 152 -5.36 -1.46 -17.36
CA LEU A 152 -4.29 -1.64 -16.38
C LEU A 152 -2.97 -2.10 -17.03
N SER A 153 -3.06 -3.06 -17.96
CA SER A 153 -1.91 -3.52 -18.76
C SER A 153 -1.29 -2.36 -19.56
N CYS A 154 -2.10 -1.51 -20.18
CA CYS A 154 -1.60 -0.33 -20.91
C CYS A 154 -1.02 0.75 -20.00
N ILE A 155 -1.61 0.99 -18.82
CA ILE A 155 -1.05 1.92 -17.84
C ILE A 155 0.35 1.45 -17.43
N ALA A 156 0.53 0.15 -17.17
CA ALA A 156 1.84 -0.43 -16.83
C ALA A 156 2.84 -0.24 -17.97
N LYS A 157 2.48 -0.66 -19.19
CA LYS A 157 3.33 -0.56 -20.37
C LYS A 157 3.75 0.87 -20.72
N ASN A 158 2.79 1.79 -20.78
CA ASN A 158 3.02 3.18 -21.21
C ASN A 158 3.86 3.97 -20.20
N ASN A 159 3.83 3.57 -18.93
CA ASN A 159 4.59 4.20 -17.86
C ASN A 159 5.85 3.44 -17.45
N SER A 160 6.06 2.23 -17.98
CA SER A 160 7.19 1.34 -17.65
C SER A 160 7.25 1.02 -16.14
N LEU A 161 6.08 0.79 -15.54
CA LEU A 161 5.88 0.53 -14.12
C LEU A 161 5.46 -0.92 -13.89
N TYR A 162 5.86 -1.50 -12.76
CA TYR A 162 5.10 -2.62 -12.19
C TYR A 162 3.80 -2.08 -11.57
N ILE A 163 2.69 -2.76 -11.83
CA ILE A 163 1.39 -2.41 -11.25
C ILE A 163 0.86 -3.60 -10.47
N VAL A 164 0.47 -3.35 -9.22
CA VAL A 164 -0.38 -4.24 -8.44
C VAL A 164 -1.74 -3.57 -8.29
N ALA A 165 -2.79 -4.20 -8.79
CA ALA A 165 -4.13 -3.66 -8.76
C ALA A 165 -5.14 -4.72 -8.33
N ASN A 166 -6.27 -4.27 -7.79
CA ASN A 166 -7.39 -5.13 -7.44
C ASN A 166 -8.55 -4.93 -8.43
N MET A 167 -9.16 -6.03 -8.84
CA MET A 167 -10.36 -6.07 -9.69
C MET A 167 -11.18 -7.33 -9.40
N GLY A 168 -12.32 -7.47 -10.06
CA GLY A 168 -13.18 -8.64 -9.94
C GLY A 168 -12.92 -9.66 -11.06
N ASP A 169 -12.71 -10.91 -10.70
CA ASP A 169 -12.60 -12.03 -11.64
C ASP A 169 -13.92 -12.79 -11.74
N ILE A 170 -14.28 -13.22 -12.94
CA ILE A 170 -15.41 -14.13 -13.19
C ILE A 170 -14.95 -15.34 -13.99
N GLN A 171 -15.22 -16.53 -13.46
CA GLN A 171 -14.78 -17.80 -14.05
C GLN A 171 -15.99 -18.73 -14.25
N ASN A 172 -16.13 -19.31 -15.43
CA ASN A 172 -17.18 -20.28 -15.71
C ASN A 172 -16.85 -21.61 -15.03
N CYS A 173 -17.82 -22.18 -14.33
CA CYS A 173 -17.66 -23.44 -13.60
C CYS A 173 -18.75 -24.47 -13.85
N LYS A 174 -19.59 -24.29 -14.89
CA LYS A 174 -20.81 -25.12 -15.10
C LYS A 174 -20.59 -26.64 -15.07
N GLU A 175 -19.38 -27.10 -15.34
CA GLU A 175 -19.01 -28.51 -15.37
C GLU A 175 -18.49 -29.03 -14.01
N GLU A 176 -18.39 -28.16 -13.00
CA GLU A 176 -17.90 -28.49 -11.67
C GLU A 176 -19.04 -28.77 -10.68
N HIS A 177 -18.82 -29.72 -9.77
CA HIS A 177 -19.80 -30.15 -8.78
C HIS A 177 -20.20 -29.05 -7.78
N GLU A 178 -19.28 -28.16 -7.41
CA GLU A 178 -19.50 -27.09 -6.41
C GLU A 178 -19.79 -25.72 -7.05
N CYS A 179 -20.11 -25.71 -8.34
CA CYS A 179 -20.38 -24.46 -9.03
C CYS A 179 -21.66 -23.81 -8.48
N PRO A 180 -21.65 -22.48 -8.21
CA PRO A 180 -22.85 -21.75 -7.83
C PRO A 180 -23.97 -21.92 -8.86
N GLU A 181 -25.22 -21.75 -8.44
CA GLU A 181 -26.41 -21.93 -9.29
C GLU A 181 -26.37 -21.10 -10.58
N ASP A 182 -25.69 -19.94 -10.56
CA ASP A 182 -25.55 -19.06 -11.71
C ASP A 182 -24.42 -19.46 -12.67
N GLY A 183 -23.75 -20.60 -12.42
CA GLY A 183 -22.78 -21.24 -13.31
C GLY A 183 -21.40 -20.59 -13.33
N VAL A 184 -21.11 -19.68 -12.40
CA VAL A 184 -19.88 -18.89 -12.37
C VAL A 184 -19.35 -18.66 -10.95
N TYR A 185 -18.04 -18.64 -10.79
CA TYR A 185 -17.41 -18.08 -9.60
C TYR A 185 -17.10 -16.60 -9.79
N HIS A 186 -17.22 -15.83 -8.71
CA HIS A 186 -16.77 -14.45 -8.62
C HIS A 186 -15.63 -14.37 -7.61
N TYR A 187 -14.55 -13.67 -7.92
CA TYR A 187 -13.42 -13.54 -6.98
C TYR A 187 -12.99 -12.08 -6.85
N ASN A 188 -12.75 -11.65 -5.61
CA ASN A 188 -11.94 -10.48 -5.34
C ASN A 188 -10.48 -10.81 -5.70
N THR A 189 -9.89 -10.07 -6.64
CA THR A 189 -8.68 -10.52 -7.34
C THR A 189 -7.63 -9.43 -7.46
N ASN A 190 -6.44 -9.69 -6.94
CA ASN A 190 -5.26 -8.93 -7.28
C ASN A 190 -4.66 -9.43 -8.60
N VAL A 191 -4.29 -8.49 -9.46
CA VAL A 191 -3.51 -8.73 -10.68
C VAL A 191 -2.21 -7.95 -10.62
N VAL A 192 -1.14 -8.55 -11.15
CA VAL A 192 0.16 -7.89 -11.26
C VAL A 192 0.61 -7.83 -12.72
N PHE A 193 1.01 -6.62 -13.14
CA PHE A 193 1.58 -6.37 -14.46
C PHE A 193 3.05 -5.99 -14.36
N ASP A 194 3.87 -6.49 -15.29
CA ASP A 194 5.25 -6.04 -15.45
C ASP A 194 5.35 -4.70 -16.20
N ARG A 195 6.59 -4.18 -16.32
CA ARG A 195 6.88 -2.90 -17.02
C ARG A 195 6.43 -2.88 -18.49
N ASN A 196 6.19 -4.03 -19.11
CA ASN A 196 5.75 -4.15 -20.51
C ASN A 196 4.23 -4.35 -20.62
N GLY A 197 3.50 -4.36 -19.51
CA GLY A 197 2.07 -4.63 -19.46
C GLY A 197 1.71 -6.10 -19.48
N LYS A 198 2.66 -7.02 -19.35
CA LYS A 198 2.38 -8.46 -19.27
C LYS A 198 1.74 -8.78 -17.91
N LEU A 199 0.65 -9.54 -17.93
CA LEU A 199 0.08 -10.12 -16.70
C LEU A 199 1.02 -11.20 -16.18
N ILE A 200 1.55 -11.03 -14.97
CA ILE A 200 2.53 -11.94 -14.36
C ILE A 200 2.01 -12.65 -13.10
N LEU A 201 0.93 -12.17 -12.49
CA LEU A 201 0.28 -12.82 -11.37
C LEU A 201 -1.22 -12.52 -11.34
N LYS A 202 -2.00 -13.54 -10.94
CA LYS A 202 -3.40 -13.46 -10.55
C LYS A 202 -3.53 -14.10 -9.16
N TYR A 203 -4.13 -13.39 -8.21
CA TYR A 203 -4.33 -13.85 -6.83
C TYR A 203 -5.76 -13.53 -6.39
N HIS A 204 -6.55 -14.55 -6.07
CA HIS A 204 -7.86 -14.43 -5.46
C HIS A 204 -7.73 -14.27 -3.95
N LYS A 205 -8.47 -13.33 -3.35
CA LYS A 205 -8.48 -13.11 -1.89
C LYS A 205 -8.87 -14.37 -1.14
N GLU A 206 -8.16 -14.69 -0.06
CA GLU A 206 -8.31 -15.96 0.65
C GLU A 206 -9.20 -15.86 1.89
N HIS A 207 -9.37 -14.66 2.42
CA HIS A 207 -10.21 -14.41 3.59
C HIS A 207 -11.18 -13.27 3.32
N LEU A 208 -12.41 -13.63 2.91
CA LEU A 208 -13.45 -12.64 2.61
C LEU A 208 -13.92 -11.93 3.89
N CYS A 209 -14.26 -10.65 3.79
CA CYS A 209 -14.78 -9.85 4.90
C CYS A 209 -16.06 -9.11 4.45
N TYR A 210 -17.22 -9.71 4.75
CA TYR A 210 -18.54 -9.20 4.31
C TYR A 210 -18.72 -9.07 2.79
N GLU A 211 -17.99 -9.87 2.00
CA GLU A 211 -18.05 -9.91 0.53
C GLU A 211 -18.98 -11.05 0.05
N PHE A 212 -20.27 -10.94 0.39
CA PHE A 212 -21.28 -11.98 0.11
C PHE A 212 -21.51 -12.29 -1.37
N ASP A 213 -21.03 -11.42 -2.25
CA ASP A 213 -21.09 -11.56 -3.70
C ASP A 213 -19.87 -12.27 -4.32
N MET A 214 -18.87 -12.61 -3.51
CA MET A 214 -17.63 -13.27 -3.90
C MET A 214 -17.54 -14.72 -3.39
N ASN A 215 -16.68 -15.52 -4.02
CA ASN A 215 -16.37 -16.89 -3.69
C ASN A 215 -14.93 -16.98 -3.14
N LEU A 216 -14.66 -18.00 -2.33
CA LEU A 216 -13.30 -18.33 -1.88
C LEU A 216 -12.57 -19.16 -2.95
N PRO A 217 -11.25 -18.98 -3.12
CA PRO A 217 -10.45 -19.84 -3.97
C PRO A 217 -10.48 -21.27 -3.43
N LYS A 218 -10.58 -22.24 -4.34
CA LYS A 218 -10.61 -23.66 -3.99
C LYS A 218 -9.24 -24.23 -3.66
N GLU A 219 -8.25 -23.75 -4.38
CA GLU A 219 -6.88 -24.24 -4.30
C GLU A 219 -5.98 -23.20 -3.65
N GLN A 220 -4.95 -23.71 -2.99
CA GLN A 220 -3.91 -22.86 -2.43
C GLN A 220 -3.11 -22.20 -3.57
N GLN A 221 -3.08 -20.86 -3.56
CA GLN A 221 -2.45 -20.07 -4.60
C GLN A 221 -0.98 -19.77 -4.29
N VAL A 222 -0.19 -19.48 -5.32
CA VAL A 222 1.18 -18.94 -5.14
C VAL A 222 1.09 -17.41 -5.23
N PRO A 223 1.21 -16.66 -4.12
CA PRO A 223 0.99 -15.20 -4.11
C PRO A 223 2.21 -14.41 -4.60
N VAL A 224 3.23 -15.08 -5.14
CA VAL A 224 4.58 -14.52 -5.37
C VAL A 224 4.79 -14.13 -6.83
N PHE A 225 5.40 -12.98 -7.04
CA PHE A 225 5.83 -12.49 -8.34
C PHE A 225 7.26 -11.94 -8.29
N LYS A 226 7.95 -12.01 -9.43
CA LYS A 226 9.34 -11.56 -9.58
C LYS A 226 9.40 -10.22 -10.30
N THR A 227 10.34 -9.38 -9.89
CA THR A 227 10.63 -8.09 -10.53
C THR A 227 12.13 -7.98 -10.85
N ASP A 228 12.54 -6.89 -11.50
CA ASP A 228 13.95 -6.56 -11.73
C ASP A 228 14.67 -5.98 -10.49
N PHE A 229 13.98 -5.81 -9.35
CA PHE A 229 14.55 -5.28 -8.10
C PHE A 229 14.25 -6.12 -6.84
N GLY A 230 13.56 -7.27 -6.96
CA GLY A 230 13.27 -8.17 -5.85
C GLY A 230 12.12 -9.14 -6.14
N ASN A 231 11.83 -10.05 -5.21
CA ASN A 231 10.62 -10.87 -5.26
C ASN A 231 9.63 -10.43 -4.20
N PHE A 232 8.35 -10.39 -4.57
CA PHE A 232 7.31 -9.85 -3.72
C PHE A 232 6.13 -10.81 -3.68
N ALA A 233 5.34 -10.72 -2.62
CA ALA A 233 4.02 -11.34 -2.57
C ALA A 233 2.91 -10.28 -2.64
N THR A 234 1.70 -10.71 -2.99
CA THR A 234 0.49 -9.89 -2.86
C THR A 234 -0.57 -10.63 -2.07
N TYR A 235 -1.27 -9.88 -1.22
CA TYR A 235 -2.41 -10.32 -0.41
C TYR A 235 -3.46 -9.22 -0.42
N THR A 236 -4.67 -9.49 0.04
CA THR A 236 -5.75 -8.49 0.01
C THR A 236 -6.35 -8.26 1.39
N SER A 237 -6.27 -7.02 1.87
CA SER A 237 -7.00 -6.52 3.04
C SER A 237 -6.98 -7.47 4.24
N PHE A 238 -8.11 -8.11 4.54
CA PHE A 238 -8.32 -8.99 5.69
C PHE A 238 -7.33 -10.15 5.79
N ASP A 239 -6.70 -10.56 4.67
CA ASP A 239 -5.62 -11.56 4.65
C ASP A 239 -4.48 -11.24 5.65
N ILE A 240 -4.24 -9.95 5.97
CA ILE A 240 -3.21 -9.52 6.93
C ILE A 240 -3.38 -10.11 8.34
N GLN A 241 -4.60 -10.47 8.71
CA GLN A 241 -4.92 -11.04 10.03
C GLN A 241 -4.64 -12.55 10.11
N PHE A 242 -4.32 -13.20 8.98
CA PHE A 242 -4.23 -14.65 8.91
C PHE A 242 -2.80 -15.15 8.80
N LYS A 243 -2.58 -16.32 9.41
CA LYS A 243 -1.28 -16.98 9.56
C LYS A 243 -0.46 -17.03 8.26
N ARG A 244 -1.12 -17.32 7.14
CA ARG A 244 -0.45 -17.60 5.87
C ARG A 244 0.34 -16.41 5.33
N MET A 245 -0.19 -15.19 5.44
CA MET A 245 0.54 -14.00 5.00
C MET A 245 1.83 -13.82 5.81
N SER A 246 1.77 -14.06 7.12
CA SER A 246 2.93 -14.05 8.02
C SER A 246 3.94 -15.18 7.71
N GLU A 247 3.48 -16.37 7.31
CA GLU A 247 4.36 -17.47 6.88
C GLU A 247 5.11 -17.11 5.59
N VAL A 248 4.43 -16.54 4.60
CA VAL A 248 5.06 -16.07 3.35
C VAL A 248 6.06 -14.95 3.61
N ALA A 249 5.79 -14.09 4.59
CA ALA A 249 6.71 -13.04 5.01
C ALA A 249 8.07 -13.58 5.51
N GLN A 250 8.11 -14.82 6.01
CA GLN A 250 9.34 -15.47 6.48
C GLN A 250 10.11 -16.20 5.37
N TRP A 251 9.59 -16.25 4.13
CA TRP A 251 10.27 -16.95 3.05
C TRP A 251 11.60 -16.25 2.70
N PRO A 252 12.70 -17.00 2.53
CA PRO A 252 14.04 -16.41 2.34
C PRO A 252 14.13 -15.43 1.19
N ASP A 253 13.38 -15.65 0.12
CA ASP A 253 13.48 -14.90 -1.13
C ASP A 253 12.47 -13.75 -1.25
N ILE A 254 11.62 -13.49 -0.23
CA ILE A 254 10.58 -12.46 -0.26
C ILE A 254 11.07 -11.12 0.31
N ASP A 255 11.17 -10.10 -0.53
CA ASP A 255 11.65 -8.76 -0.15
C ASP A 255 10.55 -7.87 0.45
N GLY A 256 9.28 -8.18 0.19
CA GLY A 256 8.14 -7.48 0.76
C GLY A 256 6.79 -8.00 0.28
N ILE A 257 5.72 -7.45 0.85
CA ILE A 257 4.33 -7.78 0.50
C ILE A 257 3.60 -6.51 0.07
N MET A 258 2.83 -6.62 -1.01
CA MET A 258 1.91 -5.62 -1.51
C MET A 258 0.51 -5.93 -0.98
N LEU A 259 -0.17 -4.93 -0.43
CA LEU A 259 -1.47 -5.11 0.20
C LEU A 259 -2.47 -4.07 -0.31
N PRO A 260 -3.11 -4.31 -1.47
CA PRO A 260 -4.37 -3.67 -1.83
C PRO A 260 -5.41 -3.89 -0.72
N SER A 261 -6.02 -2.82 -0.26
CA SER A 261 -6.96 -2.88 0.86
C SER A 261 -8.13 -1.94 0.72
N MET A 262 -9.27 -2.37 1.27
CA MET A 262 -10.41 -1.57 1.68
C MET A 262 -10.60 -1.88 3.18
N TRP A 263 -9.71 -1.33 3.99
CA TRP A 263 -9.65 -1.53 5.43
C TRP A 263 -10.55 -0.52 6.13
N VAL A 264 -11.40 -0.99 7.03
CA VAL A 264 -12.25 -0.15 7.88
C VAL A 264 -11.51 0.04 9.21
N ASP A 265 -11.23 1.29 9.55
CA ASP A 265 -10.56 1.66 10.79
C ASP A 265 -11.49 1.43 11.99
N VAL A 266 -10.97 0.71 12.99
CA VAL A 266 -11.64 0.53 14.29
C VAL A 266 -10.66 0.96 15.39
N ALA A 267 -11.01 2.05 16.07
CA ALA A 267 -10.18 2.63 17.11
C ALA A 267 -10.32 1.88 18.44
N PRO A 268 -9.25 1.75 19.25
CA PRO A 268 -7.93 2.33 19.02
C PRO A 268 -6.92 1.38 18.36
N GLN A 269 -7.20 0.08 18.23
CA GLN A 269 -6.16 -0.91 17.88
C GLN A 269 -6.10 -1.30 16.40
N PHE A 270 -7.19 -1.11 15.65
CA PHE A 270 -7.38 -1.63 14.30
C PHE A 270 -7.44 -0.52 13.24
N ASN A 271 -6.71 0.58 13.46
CA ASN A 271 -6.49 1.59 12.43
C ASN A 271 -5.47 1.09 11.40
N SER A 272 -5.70 1.35 10.12
CA SER A 272 -4.93 0.87 8.98
C SER A 272 -3.42 1.08 9.13
N ILE A 273 -2.96 2.32 9.30
CA ILE A 273 -1.52 2.66 9.42
C ILE A 273 -0.87 1.96 10.60
N GLN A 274 -1.59 1.83 11.72
CA GLN A 274 -1.11 1.15 12.92
C GLN A 274 -0.93 -0.34 12.68
N ILE A 275 -1.95 -1.00 12.10
CA ILE A 275 -1.90 -2.43 11.78
C ILE A 275 -0.80 -2.69 10.75
N TYR A 276 -0.73 -1.90 9.68
CA TYR A 276 0.26 -2.08 8.62
C TYR A 276 1.70 -1.93 9.12
N GLN A 277 1.96 -0.88 9.92
CA GLN A 277 3.29 -0.69 10.51
C GLN A 277 3.63 -1.80 11.51
N SER A 278 2.69 -2.15 12.39
CA SER A 278 2.89 -3.19 13.41
C SER A 278 3.17 -4.55 12.77
N TRP A 279 2.43 -4.89 11.70
CA TRP A 279 2.62 -6.12 10.96
C TRP A 279 4.01 -6.16 10.28
N ALA A 280 4.44 -5.06 9.65
CA ALA A 280 5.74 -4.99 8.98
C ALA A 280 6.92 -5.18 9.96
N LEU A 281 6.84 -4.50 11.12
CA LEU A 281 7.83 -4.64 12.19
C LEU A 281 7.81 -6.04 12.81
N GLY A 282 6.62 -6.54 13.17
CA GLY A 282 6.46 -7.83 13.84
C GLY A 282 6.84 -9.04 12.99
N ASN A 283 6.61 -8.96 11.66
CA ASN A 283 6.97 -10.03 10.73
C ASN A 283 8.33 -9.84 10.07
N ASN A 284 9.08 -8.79 10.43
CA ASN A 284 10.37 -8.48 9.82
C ASN A 284 10.30 -8.49 8.27
N CYS A 285 9.19 -7.97 7.71
CA CYS A 285 8.94 -7.93 6.27
C CYS A 285 8.39 -6.56 5.85
N THR A 286 8.87 -6.03 4.72
CA THR A 286 8.38 -4.75 4.20
C THR A 286 6.94 -4.91 3.72
N LEU A 287 6.06 -3.99 4.12
CA LEU A 287 4.67 -3.95 3.68
C LEU A 287 4.40 -2.67 2.91
N ILE A 288 3.80 -2.80 1.73
CA ILE A 288 3.36 -1.68 0.89
C ILE A 288 1.83 -1.76 0.84
N GLY A 289 1.19 -1.06 1.79
CA GLY A 289 -0.24 -1.14 2.03
C GLY A 289 -0.95 0.08 1.47
N THR A 290 -1.98 -0.14 0.66
CA THR A 290 -2.79 0.93 0.08
C THR A 290 -4.25 0.71 0.44
N ASN A 291 -4.88 1.72 0.99
CA ASN A 291 -6.28 1.70 1.33
C ASN A 291 -7.08 2.56 0.34
N ILE A 292 -8.39 2.33 0.28
CA ILE A 292 -9.31 3.30 -0.32
C ILE A 292 -9.35 4.56 0.56
N GLN A 293 -9.86 5.68 0.03
CA GLN A 293 -10.01 6.92 0.78
C GLN A 293 -11.46 7.40 0.81
N ILE A 294 -12.28 6.70 1.59
CA ILE A 294 -13.69 7.00 1.79
C ILE A 294 -13.91 7.22 3.30
N PRO A 295 -13.80 8.47 3.77
CA PRO A 295 -13.93 8.82 5.19
C PRO A 295 -15.17 8.26 5.89
N GLY A 296 -16.34 8.29 5.24
CA GLY A 296 -17.58 7.78 5.82
C GLY A 296 -17.73 6.26 5.81
N TYR A 297 -16.82 5.54 5.16
CA TYR A 297 -16.65 4.10 5.34
C TYR A 297 -15.54 3.79 6.33
N PHE A 298 -15.02 4.82 7.00
CA PHE A 298 -13.90 4.72 7.94
C PHE A 298 -12.66 4.11 7.30
N ALA A 299 -12.54 4.25 5.97
CA ALA A 299 -11.51 3.59 5.20
C ALA A 299 -10.57 4.64 4.62
N VAL A 300 -9.48 4.85 5.34
CA VAL A 300 -8.38 5.75 4.98
C VAL A 300 -7.06 5.12 5.45
N GLY A 301 -5.94 5.61 4.96
CA GLY A 301 -4.63 5.24 5.47
C GLY A 301 -3.85 4.29 4.57
N SER A 302 -2.84 4.83 3.91
CA SER A 302 -1.98 4.13 2.97
C SER A 302 -0.53 4.49 3.25
N GLY A 303 0.39 3.54 3.07
CA GLY A 303 1.79 3.81 3.33
C GLY A 303 2.75 2.70 2.90
N ILE A 304 4.03 3.00 3.13
CA ILE A 304 5.15 2.12 2.84
C ILE A 304 5.88 1.89 4.16
N PHE A 305 5.86 0.66 4.64
CA PHE A 305 6.33 0.28 5.97
C PHE A 305 7.50 -0.69 5.84
N HIS A 306 8.68 -0.25 6.25
CA HIS A 306 9.90 -1.04 6.16
C HIS A 306 10.13 -1.83 7.44
N HIS A 307 10.49 -3.10 7.27
CA HIS A 307 10.62 -4.09 8.33
C HIS A 307 11.44 -3.68 9.57
N ARG A 308 12.47 -2.83 9.40
CA ARG A 308 13.32 -2.33 10.49
C ARG A 308 13.07 -0.87 10.89
N LYS A 309 12.42 -0.10 10.03
CA LYS A 309 12.32 1.37 10.17
C LYS A 309 10.90 1.83 10.51
N GLY A 310 9.91 0.94 10.44
CA GLY A 310 8.50 1.33 10.50
C GLY A 310 8.11 2.09 9.24
N ALA A 311 7.23 3.08 9.36
CA ALA A 311 6.79 3.87 8.22
C ALA A 311 7.95 4.65 7.58
N LEU A 312 8.19 4.40 6.29
CA LEU A 312 9.02 5.25 5.44
C LEU A 312 8.24 6.49 4.98
N THR A 313 6.94 6.31 4.75
CA THR A 313 5.97 7.35 4.42
C THR A 313 4.56 6.81 4.59
N TYR A 314 3.59 7.67 4.86
CA TYR A 314 2.17 7.32 4.88
C TYR A 314 1.29 8.57 4.70
N SER A 315 0.05 8.34 4.26
CA SER A 315 -1.07 9.28 4.38
C SER A 315 -2.06 8.74 5.39
N TYR A 316 -2.59 9.60 6.26
CA TYR A 316 -3.74 9.33 7.11
C TYR A 316 -4.56 10.61 7.22
N ASN A 317 -5.34 10.90 6.18
CA ASN A 317 -6.15 12.11 6.08
C ASN A 317 -7.56 11.79 5.57
N PRO A 318 -8.58 11.92 6.42
CA PRO A 318 -9.94 11.69 5.99
C PRO A 318 -10.54 12.94 5.31
N ASP A 319 -10.05 13.28 4.13
CA ASP A 319 -10.41 14.50 3.39
C ASP A 319 -11.08 14.25 2.03
N GLY A 320 -11.32 12.98 1.66
CA GLY A 320 -11.91 12.63 0.36
C GLY A 320 -11.04 12.96 -0.87
N ILE A 321 -9.77 13.29 -0.71
CA ILE A 321 -8.83 13.59 -1.80
C ILE A 321 -7.87 12.43 -2.04
N SER A 322 -7.86 11.86 -3.26
CA SER A 322 -6.92 10.79 -3.61
C SER A 322 -5.46 11.24 -3.49
N LYS A 323 -4.56 10.37 -3.01
CA LYS A 323 -3.14 10.68 -2.79
C LYS A 323 -2.22 9.59 -3.31
N LEU A 324 -1.20 10.00 -4.05
CA LEU A 324 -0.07 9.16 -4.41
C LEU A 324 1.05 9.37 -3.38
N VAL A 325 1.30 8.34 -2.57
CA VAL A 325 2.33 8.37 -1.51
C VAL A 325 3.54 7.58 -1.98
N ILE A 326 4.71 8.20 -2.00
CA ILE A 326 5.93 7.69 -2.64
C ILE A 326 7.09 7.69 -1.64
N ALA A 327 7.88 6.61 -1.64
CA ALA A 327 9.18 6.57 -0.96
C ALA A 327 10.17 5.64 -1.66
N ARG A 328 11.45 5.88 -1.44
CA ARG A 328 12.54 4.94 -1.71
C ARG A 328 12.53 3.87 -0.62
N VAL A 329 12.47 2.62 -1.04
CA VAL A 329 12.52 1.45 -0.15
C VAL A 329 13.92 0.84 -0.23
N PRO A 330 14.70 0.85 0.86
CA PRO A 330 16.00 0.21 0.88
C PRO A 330 15.89 -1.30 0.62
N LYS A 331 16.74 -1.84 -0.25
CA LYS A 331 16.90 -3.30 -0.38
C LYS A 331 17.56 -3.85 0.89
N ARG A 332 17.41 -5.15 1.14
CA ARG A 332 18.02 -5.83 2.29
C ARG A 332 19.52 -5.52 2.37
N GLY A 333 20.00 -5.19 3.56
CA GLY A 333 21.41 -4.84 3.81
C GLY A 333 21.78 -3.38 3.52
N PHE A 334 20.93 -2.58 2.85
CA PHE A 334 21.21 -1.18 2.58
C PHE A 334 20.52 -0.23 3.56
N ASN A 335 21.13 0.94 3.76
CA ASN A 335 20.55 2.03 4.53
C ASN A 335 20.53 3.30 3.67
N ILE A 336 19.37 3.62 3.09
CA ILE A 336 19.18 4.77 2.21
C ILE A 336 18.06 5.66 2.79
N PRO A 337 18.12 6.99 2.62
CA PRO A 337 17.02 7.90 2.95
C PRO A 337 15.75 7.58 2.14
N ALA A 338 14.58 7.64 2.81
CA ALA A 338 13.29 7.32 2.21
C ALA A 338 12.83 8.35 1.16
N ASN A 339 13.27 9.61 1.27
CA ASN A 339 12.86 10.72 0.39
C ASN A 339 11.35 10.76 0.13
N PRO A 340 10.51 10.82 1.17
CA PRO A 340 9.06 10.71 1.05
C PRO A 340 8.48 11.86 0.24
N LYS A 341 7.47 11.55 -0.59
CA LYS A 341 6.67 12.55 -1.31
C LYS A 341 5.21 12.11 -1.30
N THR A 342 4.31 13.06 -1.11
CA THR A 342 2.87 12.81 -1.24
C THR A 342 2.32 13.80 -2.24
N ILE A 343 1.55 13.31 -3.22
CA ILE A 343 0.93 14.12 -4.25
C ILE A 343 -0.56 13.90 -4.18
N ALA A 344 -1.32 14.95 -3.92
CA ALA A 344 -2.77 14.91 -4.02
C ALA A 344 -3.19 14.93 -5.50
N ILE A 345 -4.19 14.12 -5.86
CA ILE A 345 -4.67 13.95 -7.23
C ILE A 345 -6.19 14.09 -7.26
N THR A 346 -6.64 14.97 -8.14
CA THR A 346 -8.06 15.17 -8.48
C THR A 346 -8.25 14.93 -9.98
N ARG A 347 -9.49 15.06 -10.46
CA ARG A 347 -9.76 14.94 -11.91
C ARG A 347 -9.00 15.98 -12.74
N HIS A 348 -8.72 17.17 -12.21
CA HIS A 348 -8.18 18.28 -12.98
C HIS A 348 -6.78 18.73 -12.54
N HIS A 349 -6.39 18.44 -11.31
CA HIS A 349 -5.15 18.97 -10.72
C HIS A 349 -4.39 17.89 -9.94
N SER A 350 -3.07 18.04 -9.90
CA SER A 350 -2.20 17.36 -8.94
C SER A 350 -1.25 18.39 -8.30
N TRP A 351 -0.94 18.21 -7.02
CA TRP A 351 -0.05 19.12 -6.27
C TRP A 351 0.63 18.38 -5.12
N ASP A 352 1.79 18.88 -4.69
CA ASP A 352 2.50 18.35 -3.54
C ASP A 352 1.67 18.55 -2.26
N TRP A 353 1.60 17.51 -1.42
CA TRP A 353 0.79 17.48 -0.21
C TRP A 353 1.67 17.30 1.03
N ASP A 354 1.53 18.21 2.00
CA ASP A 354 2.31 18.25 3.24
C ASP A 354 1.43 18.26 4.51
N LYS A 355 0.10 18.20 4.37
CA LYS A 355 -0.87 18.37 5.48
C LYS A 355 -1.30 17.05 6.12
N ASN A 356 -0.38 16.11 6.31
CA ASN A 356 -0.74 14.81 6.87
C ASN A 356 -1.24 14.91 8.33
N GLY A 357 -2.34 14.23 8.65
CA GLY A 357 -3.03 14.31 9.94
C GLY A 357 -3.87 15.57 10.17
N HIS A 358 -3.82 16.58 9.29
CA HIS A 358 -4.45 17.89 9.54
C HIS A 358 -5.98 17.84 9.56
N HIS A 359 -6.59 16.85 8.90
CA HIS A 359 -8.05 16.67 8.87
C HIS A 359 -8.57 15.70 9.94
N MET A 360 -7.69 15.19 10.79
CA MET A 360 -8.11 14.39 11.93
C MET A 360 -8.72 15.30 12.99
N LYS A 361 -9.97 15.01 13.38
CA LYS A 361 -10.65 15.71 14.47
C LYS A 361 -10.15 15.15 15.81
N ILE A 362 -10.12 16.01 16.83
CA ILE A 362 -9.81 15.59 18.21
C ILE A 362 -10.88 14.61 18.71
N GLU A 363 -12.14 14.89 18.40
CA GLU A 363 -13.27 14.03 18.70
C GLU A 363 -13.80 13.43 17.39
N CYS A 364 -13.93 12.11 17.37
CA CYS A 364 -14.43 11.35 16.23
C CYS A 364 -15.43 10.27 16.63
N SER A 365 -15.67 10.06 17.93
CA SER A 365 -16.55 9.01 18.43
C SER A 365 -17.94 9.09 17.82
N ARG A 366 -18.44 7.96 17.31
CA ARG A 366 -19.84 7.84 16.84
C ARG A 366 -20.84 7.81 17.99
N GLN A 367 -20.39 7.39 19.16
CA GLN A 367 -21.23 7.41 20.36
C GLN A 367 -21.49 8.82 20.87
N LEU A 368 -20.53 9.74 20.65
CA LEU A 368 -20.63 11.15 21.05
C LEU A 368 -21.15 12.04 19.93
N LEU A 369 -20.79 11.73 18.69
CA LEU A 369 -21.19 12.47 17.50
C LEU A 369 -22.21 11.65 16.71
N ASN A 370 -23.41 12.18 16.50
CA ASN A 370 -24.41 11.54 15.64
C ASN A 370 -23.81 11.13 14.28
N ASP A 371 -24.37 10.06 13.72
CA ASP A 371 -24.07 9.61 12.35
C ASP A 371 -24.37 10.71 11.32
N THR A 372 -23.71 10.60 10.18
CA THR A 372 -23.75 11.58 9.09
C THR A 372 -24.06 10.89 7.77
N GLU A 373 -24.74 11.62 6.88
CA GLU A 373 -24.99 11.19 5.51
C GLU A 373 -23.82 11.56 4.56
N ASP A 374 -22.88 12.43 4.98
CA ASP A 374 -21.71 12.80 4.16
C ASP A 374 -20.61 11.73 4.24
N ILE A 375 -20.70 10.76 3.34
CA ILE A 375 -19.76 9.64 3.29
C ILE A 375 -18.36 9.98 2.76
N HIS A 376 -18.17 11.15 2.13
CA HIS A 376 -16.91 11.46 1.45
C HIS A 376 -16.04 12.46 2.22
N ASN A 377 -16.65 13.32 3.04
CA ASN A 377 -15.91 14.37 3.75
C ASN A 377 -15.99 14.24 5.27
N GLU A 378 -16.92 13.44 5.80
CA GLU A 378 -17.10 13.33 7.24
C GLU A 378 -16.65 11.99 7.78
N TYR A 379 -15.54 12.03 8.54
CA TYR A 379 -15.02 10.89 9.26
C TYR A 379 -15.57 10.80 10.67
N ARG A 380 -15.82 9.56 11.07
CA ARG A 380 -16.06 9.16 12.45
C ARG A 380 -15.17 7.97 12.77
N CYS A 381 -14.95 7.69 14.04
CA CYS A 381 -14.25 6.51 14.49
C CYS A 381 -15.27 5.45 14.88
N VAL A 382 -15.10 4.23 14.35
CA VAL A 382 -15.76 3.07 14.92
C VAL A 382 -14.97 2.65 16.15
N GLU A 383 -15.62 2.58 17.30
CA GLU A 383 -14.98 2.16 18.54
C GLU A 383 -15.01 0.64 18.67
N GLU A 384 -13.87 0.06 19.07
CA GLU A 384 -13.77 -1.35 19.45
C GLU A 384 -14.67 -1.66 20.65
N ASP A 385 -15.26 -2.86 20.66
CA ASP A 385 -15.93 -3.37 21.87
C ASP A 385 -14.89 -3.72 22.94
N THR A 386 -14.87 -2.92 23.98
CA THR A 386 -13.92 -3.06 25.09
C THR A 386 -14.46 -3.88 26.26
N SER A 387 -15.65 -4.48 26.15
CA SER A 387 -16.32 -5.22 27.23
C SER A 387 -15.53 -6.39 27.80
N ASN A 388 -14.70 -7.04 26.97
CA ASN A 388 -13.89 -8.20 27.36
C ASN A 388 -12.52 -7.84 27.95
N TYR A 389 -12.16 -6.56 27.98
CA TYR A 389 -10.90 -6.11 28.55
C TYR A 389 -10.96 -6.05 30.07
N THR A 390 -9.85 -6.39 30.72
CA THR A 390 -9.63 -6.05 32.12
C THR A 390 -8.77 -4.80 32.18
N PHE A 391 -9.30 -3.71 32.75
CA PHE A 391 -8.62 -2.41 32.81
C PHE A 391 -8.19 -2.02 34.23
N ILE A 392 -7.04 -1.35 34.32
CA ILE A 392 -6.59 -0.61 35.49
C ILE A 392 -6.41 0.86 35.10
N LYS A 393 -6.93 1.78 35.90
CA LYS A 393 -6.74 3.22 35.69
C LYS A 393 -5.34 3.66 36.12
N LEU A 394 -4.66 4.45 35.30
CA LEU A 394 -3.40 5.09 35.66
C LEU A 394 -3.69 6.28 36.59
N THR A 395 -3.27 6.18 37.85
CA THR A 395 -3.46 7.22 38.88
C THR A 395 -2.20 8.06 39.10
N ASP A 396 -1.05 7.41 39.10
CA ASP A 396 0.23 8.03 39.43
C ASP A 396 0.97 8.47 38.17
N ARG A 397 1.91 9.43 38.30
CA ARG A 397 2.71 9.89 37.15
C ARG A 397 3.71 8.85 36.67
N SER A 398 4.12 7.95 37.55
CA SER A 398 5.01 6.84 37.22
C SER A 398 4.60 5.66 38.07
N ALA A 399 4.42 4.50 37.45
CA ALA A 399 4.14 3.26 38.15
C ALA A 399 4.53 2.06 37.28
N HIS A 400 4.69 0.93 37.95
CA HIS A 400 4.66 -0.39 37.36
C HIS A 400 3.26 -0.98 37.61
N LEU A 401 2.59 -1.42 36.55
CA LEU A 401 1.25 -2.02 36.63
C LEU A 401 1.27 -3.41 36.01
N GLU A 402 0.55 -4.34 36.64
CA GLU A 402 0.27 -5.66 36.08
C GLU A 402 -1.25 -5.88 36.06
N VAL A 403 -1.77 -6.37 34.94
CA VAL A 403 -3.17 -6.76 34.81
C VAL A 403 -3.26 -8.08 34.06
N CYS A 404 -4.10 -8.98 34.53
CA CYS A 404 -4.31 -10.28 33.92
C CYS A 404 -5.77 -10.43 33.48
N SER A 405 -5.96 -11.05 32.31
CA SER A 405 -7.27 -11.43 31.77
C SER A 405 -7.19 -12.86 31.25
N ASN A 406 -8.02 -13.75 31.79
CA ASN A 406 -8.18 -15.16 31.39
C ASN A 406 -6.92 -16.04 31.31
N GLY A 407 -5.80 -15.63 31.93
CA GLY A 407 -4.53 -16.38 31.91
C GLY A 407 -3.41 -15.68 31.14
N MET A 408 -3.73 -14.63 30.38
CA MET A 408 -2.75 -13.68 29.85
C MET A 408 -2.52 -12.57 30.86
N CYS A 409 -1.26 -12.26 31.17
CA CYS A 409 -0.88 -11.12 32.00
C CYS A 409 -0.07 -10.12 31.18
N CYS A 410 -0.41 -8.85 31.33
CA CYS A 410 0.23 -7.73 30.67
C CYS A 410 0.89 -6.86 31.74
N SER A 411 2.13 -6.40 31.50
CA SER A 411 2.84 -5.47 32.37
C SER A 411 3.11 -4.15 31.65
N LEU A 412 3.06 -3.06 32.41
CA LEU A 412 3.31 -1.70 31.92
C LEU A 412 4.16 -0.94 32.94
N ASP A 413 5.36 -0.56 32.52
CA ASP A 413 6.17 0.47 33.15
C ASP A 413 5.97 1.79 32.40
N TYR A 414 5.52 2.84 33.09
CA TYR A 414 5.30 4.13 32.46
C TYR A 414 5.78 5.31 33.30
N THR A 415 6.03 6.43 32.62
CA THR A 415 6.23 7.74 33.22
C THR A 415 5.59 8.79 32.33
N ALA A 416 4.62 9.53 32.86
CA ALA A 416 3.90 10.59 32.20
C ALA A 416 4.29 11.96 32.78
N GLN A 417 4.51 12.95 31.92
CA GLN A 417 4.75 14.33 32.39
C GLN A 417 3.54 14.88 33.14
N LYS A 418 2.33 14.63 32.62
CA LYS A 418 1.03 14.95 33.22
C LYS A 418 0.00 13.93 32.74
N LEU A 419 -0.99 13.62 33.59
CA LEU A 419 -2.20 12.87 33.23
C LEU A 419 -3.36 13.86 33.16
N LEU A 420 -3.49 14.55 32.03
CA LEU A 420 -4.56 15.54 31.80
C LEU A 420 -5.89 14.89 31.39
N GLU A 421 -5.83 13.64 30.95
CA GLU A 421 -6.95 12.80 30.55
C GLU A 421 -6.96 11.51 31.37
N THR A 422 -8.01 10.71 31.22
CA THR A 422 -8.07 9.38 31.86
C THR A 422 -7.37 8.36 30.95
N PHE A 423 -6.29 7.77 31.46
CA PHE A 423 -5.60 6.66 30.80
C PHE A 423 -5.94 5.34 31.50
N LEU A 424 -6.19 4.31 30.72
CA LEU A 424 -6.48 2.95 31.18
C LEU A 424 -5.43 2.01 30.58
N PHE A 425 -4.88 1.11 31.41
CA PHE A 425 -4.08 -0.01 30.95
C PHE A 425 -4.96 -1.27 30.92
N GLY A 426 -5.14 -1.83 29.73
CA GLY A 426 -6.01 -2.98 29.49
C GLY A 426 -5.23 -4.23 29.11
N CYS A 427 -5.70 -5.38 29.58
CA CYS A 427 -5.26 -6.70 29.09
C CYS A 427 -6.48 -7.47 28.59
N LEU A 428 -6.36 -8.04 27.39
CA LEU A 428 -7.36 -8.88 26.77
C LEU A 428 -6.68 -10.13 26.24
N GLN A 429 -7.19 -11.29 26.66
CA GLN A 429 -6.92 -12.53 25.95
C GLN A 429 -8.02 -12.74 24.92
N TRP A 430 -7.66 -12.60 23.64
CA TRP A 430 -8.52 -13.01 22.55
C TRP A 430 -8.69 -14.52 22.58
N ASN A 431 -9.92 -14.98 22.83
CA ASN A 431 -10.28 -16.37 22.57
C ASN A 431 -10.42 -16.50 21.05
N CYS A 432 -9.45 -17.14 20.38
CA CYS A 432 -9.56 -17.54 18.97
C CYS A 432 -10.61 -18.66 18.81
N GLY A 433 -11.87 -18.37 19.13
CA GLY A 433 -13.00 -19.23 18.80
C GLY A 433 -13.43 -18.95 17.38
N TYR A 434 -12.84 -19.68 16.41
CA TYR A 434 -13.32 -19.87 15.05
C TYR A 434 -13.95 -18.63 14.37
N VAL A 435 -13.11 -17.74 13.85
CA VAL A 435 -13.45 -17.06 12.59
C VAL A 435 -13.14 -18.09 11.50
N GLN A 436 -14.13 -18.90 11.15
CA GLN A 436 -14.05 -19.89 10.09
C GLN A 436 -14.59 -19.32 8.79
#